data_AF-A0A4Y8VI93-F1
#
_entry.id   AF-A0A4Y8VI93-F1
#
_cell.length_a   1.000
_cell.length_b   1.000
_cell.length_c   1.000
_cell.angle_alpha   90.00
_cell.angle_beta   90.00
_cell.angle_gamma   90.00
#
_symmetry.space_group_name_H-M   'P 1'
#
loop_
_entity.id
_entity.type
_entity.pdbx_description
1 polymer ?
#
loop_
_entity_poly.entity_id
_entity_poly.type
_entity_poly.pdbx_seq_one_letter_code
_entity_poly.pdbx_strand_id
1 'polypeptide(L)'
;MFIDAGAEEVIVPALWGQDTFIEKAGGSEIIEQMWAFNDKAGRPCCLIPEATALFQERNDVLLGSRKEAMFFYVARCYRYERPQSGRYREFTQLGLEILSPTPAQALERSQTICTGFLDSLGLEYELSLAVKRGLSYYLEGNGFEVRCPVLGAQQQVVGGGAYREGAGFGIGLERLVLASGLTRSL
;
A
#
# COMPACT_ATOMS: atom_id res chain seq x y z
N MET A 1 9.86 -14.57 4.25
CA MET A 1 8.60 -14.44 5.00
C MET A 1 7.37 -14.32 4.10
N PHE A 2 7.21 -13.27 3.27
CA PHE A 2 6.03 -13.20 2.38
C PHE A 2 5.99 -14.37 1.38
N ILE A 3 7.15 -14.73 0.81
CA ILE A 3 7.29 -15.94 0.00
C ILE A 3 6.91 -17.20 0.79
N ASP A 4 7.37 -17.32 2.04
CA ASP A 4 7.04 -18.46 2.92
C ASP A 4 5.53 -18.49 3.28
N ALA A 5 4.86 -17.33 3.28
CA ALA A 5 3.42 -17.20 3.44
C ALA A 5 2.62 -17.50 2.16
N GLY A 6 3.32 -17.78 1.04
CA GLY A 6 2.76 -18.13 -0.26
C GLY A 6 2.57 -16.96 -1.22
N ALA A 7 3.19 -15.80 -0.96
CA ALA A 7 3.11 -14.63 -1.84
C ALA A 7 4.08 -14.72 -3.02
N GLU A 8 3.60 -14.40 -4.23
CA GLU A 8 4.40 -14.22 -5.43
C GLU A 8 4.88 -12.76 -5.55
N GLU A 9 6.12 -12.54 -5.94
CA GLU A 9 6.61 -11.17 -6.18
C GLU A 9 6.03 -10.60 -7.47
N VAL A 10 5.55 -9.37 -7.42
CA VAL A 10 5.11 -8.62 -8.61
C VAL A 10 5.91 -7.34 -8.74
N ILE A 11 6.50 -7.14 -9.92
CA ILE A 11 7.15 -5.88 -10.27
C ILE A 11 6.06 -4.89 -10.70
N VAL A 12 5.96 -3.80 -9.96
CA VAL A 12 4.97 -2.74 -10.18
C VAL A 12 5.60 -1.62 -11.03
N PRO A 13 4.94 -1.16 -12.11
CA PRO A 13 5.46 -0.06 -12.92
C PRO A 13 5.39 1.27 -12.16
N ALA A 14 6.40 2.12 -12.31
CA ALA A 14 6.43 3.44 -11.67
C ALA A 14 5.50 4.47 -12.34
N LEU A 15 5.06 4.20 -13.57
CA LEU A 15 4.24 5.08 -14.40
C LEU A 15 3.06 4.31 -14.96
N TRP A 16 1.86 4.90 -14.89
CA TRP A 16 0.63 4.28 -15.37
C TRP A 16 -0.37 5.33 -15.90
N GLY A 17 -1.50 4.86 -16.44
CA GLY A 17 -2.62 5.73 -16.78
C GLY A 17 -3.21 6.35 -15.50
N GLN A 18 -3.51 7.65 -15.51
CA GLN A 18 -4.05 8.31 -14.31
C GLN A 18 -5.49 7.87 -14.00
N ASP A 19 -6.24 7.44 -15.03
CA ASP A 19 -7.65 7.07 -14.92
C ASP A 19 -7.84 5.94 -13.91
N THR A 20 -6.91 4.99 -13.84
CA THR A 20 -6.86 3.91 -12.84
C THR A 20 -7.00 4.45 -11.41
N PHE A 21 -6.23 5.48 -11.07
CA PHE A 21 -6.23 6.05 -9.73
C PHE A 21 -7.42 6.97 -9.50
N ILE A 22 -7.87 7.69 -10.53
CA ILE A 22 -9.07 8.52 -10.47
C ILE A 22 -10.32 7.67 -10.24
N GLU A 23 -10.45 6.54 -10.93
CA GLU A 23 -11.60 5.65 -10.79
C GLU A 23 -11.60 4.91 -9.45
N LYS A 24 -10.44 4.39 -9.02
CA LYS A 24 -10.36 3.59 -7.79
C LYS A 24 -10.25 4.45 -6.52
N ALA A 25 -9.53 5.56 -6.56
CA ALA A 25 -9.33 6.44 -5.41
C ALA A 25 -10.06 7.79 -5.54
N GLY A 26 -10.99 7.93 -6.49
CA GLY A 26 -11.75 9.16 -6.74
C GLY A 26 -12.40 9.73 -5.47
N GLY A 27 -12.28 11.06 -5.30
CA GLY A 27 -12.79 11.76 -4.12
C GLY A 27 -11.88 11.70 -2.88
N SER A 28 -10.72 11.07 -2.97
CA SER A 28 -9.68 11.16 -1.94
C SER A 28 -8.65 12.26 -2.20
N GLU A 29 -7.99 12.71 -1.13
CA GLU A 29 -6.90 13.68 -1.20
C GLU A 29 -5.74 13.24 -2.11
N ILE A 30 -5.61 11.93 -2.38
CA ILE A 30 -4.52 11.42 -3.22
C ILE A 30 -4.58 11.97 -4.64
N ILE A 31 -5.78 12.28 -5.15
CA ILE A 31 -5.97 12.81 -6.51
C ILE A 31 -5.29 14.16 -6.67
N GLU A 32 -5.39 15.02 -5.65
CA GLU A 32 -4.72 16.33 -5.62
C GLU A 32 -3.20 16.21 -5.43
N GLN A 33 -2.73 15.05 -4.96
CA GLN A 33 -1.32 14.76 -4.73
C GLN A 33 -0.67 14.00 -5.90
N MET A 34 -1.39 13.69 -6.98
CA MET A 34 -0.81 12.94 -8.09
C MET A 34 0.18 13.78 -8.91
N TRP A 35 1.31 13.17 -9.29
CA TRP A 35 2.19 13.71 -10.33
C TRP A 35 1.64 13.31 -11.70
N ALA A 36 0.66 14.06 -12.20
CA ALA A 36 0.00 13.84 -13.49
C ALA A 36 0.62 14.67 -14.63
N PHE A 37 0.70 14.10 -15.82
CA PHE A 37 1.24 14.73 -17.03
C PHE A 37 0.78 13.99 -18.28
N ASN A 38 0.95 14.61 -19.45
CA ASN A 38 0.70 13.94 -20.73
C ASN A 38 1.98 13.29 -21.26
N ASP A 39 1.86 12.08 -21.83
CA ASP A 39 2.94 11.44 -22.56
C ASP A 39 3.19 12.11 -23.94
N LYS A 40 4.14 11.59 -24.72
CA LYS A 40 4.47 12.14 -26.05
C LYS A 40 3.33 12.07 -27.07
N ALA A 41 2.33 11.21 -26.85
CA ALA A 41 1.14 11.09 -27.69
C ALA A 41 -0.06 11.88 -27.12
N GLY A 42 0.13 12.64 -26.05
CA GLY A 42 -0.93 13.42 -25.41
C GLY A 42 -1.83 12.59 -24.48
N ARG A 43 -1.49 11.34 -24.17
CA ARG A 43 -2.29 10.50 -23.26
C ARG A 43 -2.00 10.89 -21.82
N PRO A 44 -3.04 11.00 -20.96
CA PRO A 44 -2.84 11.35 -19.57
C PRO A 44 -2.23 10.18 -18.79
N CYS A 45 -1.13 10.45 -18.10
CA CYS A 45 -0.39 9.49 -17.29
C CYS A 45 -0.04 10.10 -15.93
N CYS A 46 0.40 9.26 -15.01
CA CYS A 46 0.94 9.71 -13.74
C CYS A 46 2.10 8.82 -13.27
N LEU A 47 2.94 9.36 -12.40
CA LEU A 47 3.72 8.52 -11.50
C LEU A 47 2.78 7.92 -10.45
N ILE A 48 2.93 6.63 -10.15
CA ILE A 48 1.97 5.94 -9.28
C ILE A 48 2.03 6.51 -7.85
N PRO A 49 0.90 6.88 -7.23
CA PRO A 49 0.89 7.38 -5.85
C PRO A 49 0.76 6.28 -4.79
N GLU A 50 0.38 5.07 -5.22
CA GLU A 50 0.28 3.82 -4.48
C GLU A 50 0.17 2.65 -5.50
N ALA A 51 0.26 1.41 -5.05
CA ALA A 51 0.27 0.26 -5.95
C ALA A 51 -1.05 -0.54 -5.97
N THR A 52 -1.88 -0.48 -4.92
CA THR A 52 -3.07 -1.33 -4.76
C THR A 52 -4.09 -1.11 -5.88
N ALA A 53 -4.23 0.11 -6.44
CA ALA A 53 -5.13 0.33 -7.57
C ALA A 53 -4.76 -0.50 -8.81
N LEU A 54 -3.46 -0.79 -9.02
CA LEU A 54 -3.04 -1.65 -10.14
C LEU A 54 -3.44 -3.11 -9.90
N PHE A 55 -3.39 -3.59 -8.66
CA PHE A 55 -3.87 -4.93 -8.31
C PHE A 55 -5.39 -5.05 -8.50
N GLN A 56 -6.14 -4.01 -8.15
CA GLN A 56 -7.58 -3.94 -8.40
C GLN A 56 -7.91 -3.90 -9.90
N GLU A 57 -7.19 -3.11 -10.69
CA GLU A 57 -7.39 -3.04 -12.16
C GLU A 57 -7.01 -4.36 -12.85
N ARG A 58 -5.90 -4.97 -12.42
CA ARG A 58 -5.33 -6.17 -13.04
C ARG A 58 -5.80 -7.46 -12.40
N ASN A 59 -6.86 -7.41 -11.58
CA ASN A 59 -7.36 -8.55 -10.81
C ASN A 59 -7.50 -9.81 -11.67
N ASP A 60 -8.19 -9.73 -12.81
CA ASP A 60 -8.49 -10.91 -13.63
C ASP A 60 -7.22 -11.54 -14.23
N VAL A 61 -6.25 -10.70 -14.60
CA VAL A 61 -4.96 -11.16 -15.14
C VAL A 61 -4.10 -11.79 -14.05
N LEU A 62 -4.02 -11.13 -12.89
CA LEU A 62 -3.23 -11.59 -11.75
C LEU A 62 -3.84 -12.85 -11.14
N LEU A 63 -5.15 -12.92 -10.97
CA LEU A 63 -5.83 -14.07 -10.40
C LEU A 63 -5.79 -15.27 -11.37
N GLY A 64 -6.00 -15.04 -12.66
CA GLY A 64 -6.07 -16.09 -13.68
C GLY A 64 -7.23 -17.05 -13.40
N SER A 65 -6.94 -18.35 -13.33
CA SER A 65 -7.94 -19.38 -12.97
C SER A 65 -7.99 -19.70 -11.47
N ARG A 66 -7.18 -19.03 -10.65
CA ARG A 66 -7.12 -19.26 -9.21
C ARG A 66 -8.36 -18.69 -8.52
N LYS A 67 -8.75 -19.26 -7.38
CA LYS A 67 -9.79 -18.65 -6.53
C LYS A 67 -9.23 -17.50 -5.68
N GLU A 68 -7.97 -17.61 -5.31
CA GLU A 68 -7.24 -16.63 -4.53
C GLU A 68 -5.78 -16.64 -4.96
N ALA A 69 -5.14 -15.47 -4.94
CA ALA A 69 -3.72 -15.33 -5.15
C ALA A 69 -3.16 -14.25 -4.22
N MET A 70 -1.96 -14.48 -3.70
CA MET A 70 -1.27 -13.55 -2.82
C MET A 70 -0.02 -13.04 -3.51
N PHE A 71 0.19 -11.73 -3.42
CA PHE A 71 1.31 -11.06 -4.03
C PHE A 71 2.00 -10.15 -3.02
N PHE A 72 3.29 -9.92 -3.22
CA PHE A 72 3.98 -8.83 -2.56
C PHE A 72 4.74 -8.00 -3.60
N TYR A 73 5.02 -6.74 -3.24
CA TYR A 73 5.76 -5.82 -4.10
C TYR A 73 6.67 -4.90 -3.28
N VAL A 74 7.72 -4.41 -3.93
CA VAL A 74 8.51 -3.26 -3.48
C VAL A 74 8.47 -2.22 -4.59
N ALA A 75 7.81 -1.08 -4.33
CA ALA A 75 7.53 -0.08 -5.35
C ALA A 75 7.83 1.34 -4.88
N ARG A 76 8.43 2.15 -5.76
CA ARG A 76 8.52 3.61 -5.56
C ARG A 76 7.17 4.23 -5.88
N CYS A 77 6.69 5.06 -4.97
CA CYS A 77 5.43 5.78 -5.07
C CYS A 77 5.67 7.29 -4.92
N TYR A 78 4.78 8.07 -5.50
CA TYR A 78 4.99 9.50 -5.71
C TYR A 78 3.77 10.32 -5.30
N ARG A 79 3.95 11.23 -4.33
CA ARG A 79 2.88 12.13 -3.86
C ARG A 79 3.39 13.56 -3.77
N TYR A 80 2.62 14.49 -4.33
CA TYR A 80 2.87 15.92 -4.28
C TYR A 80 2.46 16.47 -2.91
N GLU A 81 3.23 16.09 -1.89
CA GLU A 81 3.03 16.56 -0.52
C GLU A 81 4.22 17.41 -0.04
N ARG A 82 4.00 18.17 1.04
CA ARG A 82 5.05 18.93 1.70
C ARG A 82 6.00 17.94 2.40
N PRO A 83 7.30 17.91 2.08
CA PRO A 83 8.23 17.01 2.74
C PRO A 83 8.30 17.25 4.26
N GLN A 84 8.34 16.16 5.02
CA GLN A 84 8.52 16.12 6.47
C GLN A 84 9.39 14.90 6.82
N SER A 85 9.79 14.72 8.09
CA SER A 85 10.57 13.52 8.48
C SER A 85 9.82 12.24 8.10
N GLY A 86 10.42 11.31 7.34
CA GLY A 86 9.73 10.10 6.88
C GLY A 86 8.53 10.33 5.93
N ARG A 87 8.39 11.54 5.37
CA ARG A 87 7.43 11.91 4.31
C ARG A 87 8.16 12.62 3.19
N TYR A 88 8.25 11.92 2.07
CA TYR A 88 8.98 12.37 0.90
C TYR A 88 8.04 12.40 -0.30
N ARG A 89 8.38 13.19 -1.31
CA ARG A 89 7.61 13.23 -2.56
C ARG A 89 7.73 11.95 -3.37
N GLU A 90 8.83 11.25 -3.17
CA GLU A 90 9.06 9.89 -3.63
C GLU A 90 9.40 9.06 -2.40
N PHE A 91 8.71 7.94 -2.22
CA PHE A 91 8.89 7.03 -1.09
C PHE A 91 8.72 5.59 -1.56
N THR A 92 9.12 4.62 -0.75
CA THR A 92 9.10 3.21 -1.12
C THR A 92 8.06 2.47 -0.30
N GLN A 93 7.17 1.75 -0.97
CA GLN A 93 6.22 0.85 -0.34
C GLN A 93 6.69 -0.59 -0.46
N LEU A 94 6.71 -1.31 0.66
CA LEU A 94 6.65 -2.76 0.69
C LEU A 94 5.20 -3.15 0.97
N GLY A 95 4.53 -3.82 0.04
CA GLY A 95 3.12 -4.16 0.20
C GLY A 95 2.81 -5.63 -0.03
N LEU A 96 1.64 -6.04 0.45
CA LEU A 96 1.07 -7.37 0.27
C LEU A 96 -0.40 -7.23 -0.15
N GLU A 97 -0.78 -7.98 -1.18
CA GLU A 97 -2.13 -7.96 -1.75
C GLU A 97 -2.65 -9.39 -1.86
N ILE A 98 -3.83 -9.64 -1.32
CA ILE A 98 -4.54 -10.91 -1.42
C ILE A 98 -5.77 -10.67 -2.28
N LEU A 99 -5.72 -11.11 -3.53
CA LEU A 99 -6.85 -11.07 -4.46
C LEU A 99 -7.75 -12.27 -4.19
N SER A 100 -9.01 -12.00 -3.83
CA SER A 100 -9.93 -13.03 -3.33
C SER A 100 -11.39 -12.55 -3.45
N PRO A 101 -12.34 -13.42 -3.80
CA PRO A 101 -13.78 -13.08 -3.78
C PRO A 101 -14.32 -12.91 -2.35
N THR A 102 -13.51 -13.16 -1.32
CA THR A 102 -13.85 -12.99 0.09
C THR A 102 -12.95 -11.94 0.77
N PRO A 103 -13.16 -10.63 0.52
CA PRO A 103 -12.33 -9.55 1.09
C PRO A 103 -12.18 -9.57 2.62
N ALA A 104 -13.21 -10.01 3.35
CA ALA A 104 -13.15 -10.11 4.81
C ALA A 104 -12.11 -11.14 5.29
N GLN A 105 -12.09 -12.33 4.67
CA GLN A 105 -11.10 -13.36 5.00
C GLN A 105 -9.69 -12.95 4.56
N ALA A 106 -9.59 -12.31 3.38
CA ALA A 106 -8.34 -11.73 2.91
C ALA A 106 -7.80 -10.66 3.89
N LEU A 107 -8.68 -9.84 4.46
CA LEU A 107 -8.30 -8.81 5.43
C LEU A 107 -7.69 -9.42 6.70
N GLU A 108 -8.38 -10.38 7.33
CA GLU A 108 -7.88 -11.08 8.52
C GLU A 108 -6.52 -11.75 8.27
N ARG A 109 -6.38 -12.40 7.10
CA ARG A 109 -5.12 -13.03 6.69
C ARG A 109 -4.01 -11.98 6.49
N SER A 110 -4.31 -10.86 5.83
CA SER A 110 -3.35 -9.78 5.61
C SER A 110 -2.89 -9.13 6.93
N GLN A 111 -3.80 -8.96 7.89
CA GLN A 111 -3.48 -8.44 9.23
C GLN A 111 -2.53 -9.37 9.98
N THR A 112 -2.80 -10.69 9.95
CA THR A 112 -1.95 -11.70 10.58
C THR A 112 -0.54 -11.72 9.99
N ILE A 113 -0.42 -11.63 8.65
CA ILE A 113 0.88 -11.57 7.97
C ILE A 113 1.61 -10.26 8.30
N CYS A 114 0.88 -9.14 8.35
CA CYS A 114 1.44 -7.84 8.72
C CYS A 114 2.03 -7.86 10.13
N THR A 115 1.28 -8.31 11.13
CA THR A 115 1.76 -8.35 12.52
C THR A 115 2.93 -9.32 12.67
N GLY A 116 2.83 -10.53 12.08
CA GLY A 116 3.94 -11.48 12.08
C GLY A 116 5.21 -10.92 11.43
N PHE A 117 5.07 -10.10 10.39
CA PHE A 117 6.20 -9.40 9.78
C PHE A 117 6.84 -8.39 10.72
N LEU A 118 6.04 -7.51 11.33
CA LEU A 118 6.54 -6.49 12.26
C LEU A 118 7.14 -7.11 13.52
N ASP A 119 6.54 -8.17 14.06
CA ASP A 119 7.03 -8.92 15.21
C ASP A 119 8.42 -9.53 14.94
N SER A 120 8.63 -10.06 13.72
CA SER A 120 9.92 -10.62 13.31
C SER A 120 11.05 -9.58 13.24
N LEU A 121 10.70 -8.30 13.09
CA LEU A 121 11.63 -7.18 13.10
C LEU A 121 11.90 -6.65 14.51
N GLY A 122 11.21 -7.17 15.54
CA GLY A 122 11.32 -6.72 16.91
C GLY A 122 10.81 -5.29 17.12
N LEU A 123 9.84 -4.85 16.30
CA LEU A 123 9.29 -3.50 16.39
C LEU A 123 8.28 -3.38 17.52
N GLU A 124 8.36 -2.28 18.27
CA GLU A 124 7.26 -1.84 19.15
C GLU A 124 6.24 -1.03 18.33
N TYR A 125 4.99 -1.47 18.34
CA TYR A 125 3.93 -0.83 17.55
C TYR A 125 2.56 -0.93 18.21
N GLU A 126 1.66 -0.05 17.77
CA GLU A 126 0.24 -0.03 18.11
C GLU A 126 -0.58 -0.39 16.87
N LEU A 127 -1.43 -1.41 16.98
CA LEU A 127 -2.32 -1.86 15.92
C LEU A 127 -3.73 -1.29 16.14
N SER A 128 -4.26 -0.60 15.14
CA SER A 128 -5.66 -0.17 15.11
C SER A 128 -6.40 -0.89 13.98
N LEU A 129 -7.28 -1.83 14.33
CA LEU A 129 -8.01 -2.67 13.37
C LEU A 129 -9.22 -1.99 12.72
N ALA A 130 -9.67 -0.86 13.29
CA ALA A 130 -10.87 -0.16 12.85
C ALA A 130 -10.59 1.34 12.75
N VAL A 131 -9.99 1.76 11.62
CA VAL A 131 -9.73 3.17 11.31
C VAL A 131 -10.36 3.57 9.99
N LYS A 132 -10.69 4.87 9.87
CA LYS A 132 -11.02 5.45 8.56
C LYS A 132 -9.76 5.58 7.73
N ARG A 133 -9.83 5.16 6.46
CA ARG A 133 -8.73 5.28 5.51
C ARG A 133 -9.04 6.37 4.49
N GLY A 134 -7.97 7.02 4.03
CA GLY A 134 -8.08 8.15 3.10
C GLY A 134 -8.40 7.77 1.66
N LEU A 135 -8.44 6.48 1.29
CA LEU A 135 -8.68 6.03 -0.09
C LEU A 135 -10.11 5.47 -0.21
N SER A 136 -10.85 5.92 -1.21
CA SER A 136 -12.29 5.64 -1.34
C SER A 136 -12.63 4.21 -1.77
N TYR A 137 -11.66 3.45 -2.29
CA TYR A 137 -11.87 2.03 -2.64
C TYR A 137 -12.05 1.10 -1.44
N TYR A 138 -11.70 1.53 -0.22
CA TYR A 138 -11.85 0.68 0.96
C TYR A 138 -13.33 0.47 1.28
N LEU A 139 -13.71 -0.77 1.55
CA LEU A 139 -15.09 -1.13 1.89
C LEU A 139 -15.51 -0.35 3.15
N GLU A 140 -16.65 0.34 3.06
CA GLU A 140 -17.20 1.20 4.13
C GLU A 140 -16.25 2.33 4.61
N GLY A 141 -15.20 2.62 3.85
CA GLY A 141 -14.13 3.53 4.23
C GLY A 141 -13.29 3.06 5.42
N ASN A 142 -13.36 1.76 5.76
CA ASN A 142 -12.70 1.17 6.92
C ASN A 142 -11.43 0.41 6.52
N GLY A 143 -10.48 0.36 7.44
CA GLY A 143 -9.28 -0.46 7.28
C GLY A 143 -8.52 -0.57 8.60
N PHE A 144 -7.25 -0.93 8.51
CA PHE A 144 -6.36 -0.99 9.65
C PHE A 144 -5.10 -0.17 9.41
N GLU A 145 -4.44 0.18 10.50
CA GLU A 145 -3.13 0.82 10.47
C GLU A 145 -2.27 0.34 11.61
N VAL A 146 -0.96 0.47 11.41
CA VAL A 146 0.03 0.23 12.44
C VAL A 146 0.84 1.49 12.65
N ARG A 147 1.03 1.87 13.91
CA ARG A 147 1.79 3.03 14.33
C ARG A 147 3.00 2.61 15.16
N CYS A 148 4.15 3.22 14.92
CA CYS A 148 5.34 3.10 15.75
C CYS A 148 5.54 4.42 16.53
N PRO A 149 5.20 4.48 17.84
CA PRO A 149 5.23 5.73 18.61
C PRO A 149 6.59 6.45 18.61
N VAL A 150 7.68 5.70 18.48
CA VAL A 150 9.06 6.23 18.40
C VAL A 150 9.26 7.28 17.30
N LEU A 151 8.44 7.25 16.24
CA LEU A 151 8.51 8.20 15.11
C LEU A 151 7.74 9.51 15.36
N GLY A 152 7.05 9.66 16.49
CA GLY A 152 6.27 10.84 16.83
C GLY A 152 5.19 11.16 15.79
N ALA A 153 5.25 12.36 15.20
CA ALA A 153 4.21 12.86 14.28
C ALA A 153 4.03 12.01 13.01
N GLN A 154 4.97 11.12 12.69
CA GLN A 154 4.97 10.29 11.46
C GLN A 154 4.93 8.80 11.79
N GLN A 155 4.29 8.48 12.91
CA GLN A 155 4.16 7.14 13.48
C GLN A 155 3.49 6.09 12.59
N GLN A 156 2.59 6.47 11.68
CA GLN A 156 1.94 5.47 10.82
C GLN A 156 2.95 4.81 9.87
N VAL A 157 3.24 3.53 10.08
CA VAL A 157 4.16 2.73 9.26
C VAL A 157 3.44 1.83 8.27
N VAL A 158 2.23 1.38 8.62
CA VAL A 158 1.39 0.53 7.77
C VAL A 158 0.01 1.13 7.62
N GLY A 159 -0.56 1.00 6.43
CA GLY A 159 -1.98 1.15 6.21
C GLY A 159 -2.49 0.07 5.27
N GLY A 160 -3.56 -0.63 5.68
CA GLY A 160 -4.26 -1.60 4.85
C GLY A 160 -5.77 -1.58 5.03
N GLY A 161 -6.44 -2.52 4.39
CA GLY A 161 -7.90 -2.68 4.43
C GLY A 161 -8.42 -3.58 3.31
N ALA A 162 -9.72 -3.86 3.37
CA ALA A 162 -10.42 -4.62 2.36
C ALA A 162 -10.92 -3.71 1.23
N TYR A 163 -10.86 -4.20 0.00
CA TYR A 163 -11.43 -3.61 -1.20
C TYR A 163 -12.26 -4.67 -1.94
N ARG A 164 -12.92 -4.31 -3.04
CA ARG A 164 -13.87 -5.20 -3.72
C ARG A 164 -13.22 -6.52 -4.19
N GLU A 165 -12.01 -6.42 -4.73
CA GLU A 165 -11.26 -7.53 -5.33
C GLU A 165 -10.41 -8.32 -4.30
N GLY A 166 -10.37 -7.91 -3.03
CA GLY A 166 -9.48 -8.54 -2.05
C GLY A 166 -9.17 -7.67 -0.83
N ALA A 167 -7.99 -7.86 -0.27
CA ALA A 167 -7.47 -7.01 0.82
C ALA A 167 -5.95 -6.98 0.81
N GLY A 168 -5.38 -5.93 1.39
CA GLY A 168 -3.94 -5.79 1.46
C GLY A 168 -3.49 -4.65 2.33
N PHE A 169 -2.18 -4.41 2.32
CA PHE A 169 -1.55 -3.31 3.03
C PHE A 169 -0.29 -2.83 2.31
N GLY A 170 0.06 -1.57 2.55
CA GLY A 170 1.36 -1.00 2.21
C GLY A 170 2.10 -0.56 3.46
N ILE A 171 3.39 -0.91 3.53
CA ILE A 171 4.35 -0.47 4.54
C ILE A 171 5.22 0.63 3.93
N GLY A 172 5.32 1.80 4.58
CA GLY A 172 6.29 2.81 4.20
C GLY A 172 7.69 2.40 4.66
N LEU A 173 8.54 1.96 3.73
CA LEU A 173 9.86 1.39 4.05
C LEU A 173 10.77 2.39 4.76
N GLU A 174 10.75 3.66 4.36
CA GLU A 174 11.55 4.70 5.02
C GLU A 174 11.17 4.84 6.50
N ARG A 175 9.87 4.80 6.82
CA ARG A 175 9.40 4.87 8.21
C ARG A 175 9.71 3.59 8.98
N LEU A 176 9.62 2.43 8.33
CA LEU A 176 9.99 1.15 8.94
C LEU A 176 11.49 1.11 9.32
N VAL A 177 12.35 1.59 8.44
CA VAL A 177 13.81 1.69 8.68
C VAL A 177 14.12 2.69 9.80
N LEU A 178 13.39 3.81 9.87
CA LEU A 178 13.50 4.75 10.98
C LEU A 178 13.03 4.13 12.31
N ALA A 179 11.92 3.39 12.30
CA ALA A 179 11.33 2.79 13.50
C ALA A 179 12.19 1.67 14.08
N SER A 180 12.85 0.90 13.22
CA SER A 180 13.75 -0.20 13.64
C SER A 180 15.09 0.29 14.19
N GLY A 181 15.39 1.59 14.13
CA GLY A 181 16.69 2.13 14.55
C GLY A 181 17.86 1.66 13.66
N LEU A 182 17.57 1.06 12.50
CA LEU A 182 18.57 0.61 11.53
C LEU A 182 19.32 1.78 10.85
N THR A 183 18.82 3.00 11.01
CA THR A 183 19.51 4.23 10.60
C THR A 183 20.46 4.71 11.71
N ARG A 184 21.65 4.09 11.77
CA ARG A 184 22.85 4.81 12.21
C ARG A 184 23.40 5.56 11.01
N SER A 185 23.21 6.88 10.97
CA SER A 185 23.91 7.85 10.12
C SER A 185 23.93 7.57 8.61
N LEU A 186 23.09 8.31 7.86
CA LEU A 186 23.46 8.84 6.55
C LEU A 186 23.69 10.35 6.69
#